data_AF-A0A432T2Y3-F1
#
_entry.id   AF-A0A432T2Y3-F1
#
_cell.length_a   1.000
_cell.length_b   1.000
_cell.length_c   1.000
_cell.angle_alpha   90.00
_cell.angle_beta   90.00
_cell.angle_gamma   90.00
#
_symmetry.space_group_name_H-M   'P 1'
#
loop_
_entity.id
_entity.type
_entity.pdbx_description
1 polymer ?
#
loop_
_entity_poly.entity_id
_entity_poly.type
_entity_poly.pdbx_seq_one_letter_code
_entity_poly.pdbx_strand_id
1 'polypeptide(L)'
;MQGNPDDEMKGRIIIEGGVMRDFKAYNNTLALINTLPALATLQSPGFSKEGFTIKEGVVEYRQQKERILLDSIYIKGGTATIVGKGYLNLKKQTIHIDLAIQTARKLGKILGSLPLVGYIITGKDKSITIGLKIRGSIKQPKVQTSAAREILSLPLKIIKRTLESPAHIINR
;
A
#
# COMPACT_ATOMS: atom_id res chain seq x y z
N MET A 1 -9.66 -9.22 -36.50
CA MET A 1 -8.95 -8.98 -35.22
C MET A 1 -8.19 -10.26 -34.87
N GLN A 2 -6.86 -10.28 -35.00
CA GLN A 2 -6.02 -11.39 -34.52
C GLN A 2 -5.35 -10.90 -33.24
N GLY A 3 -5.75 -11.44 -32.10
CA GLY A 3 -5.23 -11.08 -30.78
C GLY A 3 -4.07 -11.98 -30.37
N ASN A 4 -3.01 -11.40 -29.84
CA ASN A 4 -1.79 -12.09 -29.42
C ASN A 4 -2.07 -12.84 -28.08
N PRO A 5 -1.74 -14.15 -27.96
CA PRO A 5 -1.97 -14.94 -26.74
C PRO A 5 -1.26 -14.44 -25.46
N ASP A 6 -0.40 -13.43 -25.59
CA ASP A 6 0.46 -12.85 -24.56
C ASP A 6 0.03 -11.43 -24.12
N ASP A 7 -1.20 -10.99 -24.42
CA ASP A 7 -1.67 -9.63 -24.11
C ASP A 7 -1.64 -9.33 -22.58
N GLU A 8 -0.52 -8.75 -22.15
CA GLU A 8 -0.31 -8.17 -20.84
C GLU A 8 -1.02 -6.81 -20.80
N MET A 9 -2.14 -6.74 -20.10
CA MET A 9 -2.84 -5.48 -19.89
C MET A 9 -2.19 -4.73 -18.73
N LYS A 10 -1.71 -3.51 -18.98
CA LYS A 10 -1.18 -2.62 -17.93
C LYS A 10 -2.25 -1.62 -17.52
N GLY A 11 -2.36 -1.36 -16.23
CA GLY A 11 -3.34 -0.42 -15.72
C GLY A 11 -2.85 0.32 -14.48
N ARG A 12 -3.56 1.41 -14.17
CA ARG A 12 -3.31 2.23 -12.99
C ARG A 12 -4.64 2.59 -12.35
N ILE A 13 -4.78 2.31 -11.06
CA ILE A 13 -5.92 2.73 -10.25
C ILE A 13 -5.50 3.98 -9.49
N ILE A 14 -6.25 5.07 -9.63
CA ILE A 14 -6.05 6.31 -8.88
C ILE A 14 -7.15 6.39 -7.80
N ILE A 15 -6.75 6.73 -6.58
CA ILE A 15 -7.63 6.87 -5.43
C ILE A 15 -7.50 8.31 -4.93
N GLU A 16 -8.61 9.05 -4.95
CA GLU A 16 -8.68 10.45 -4.51
C GLU A 16 -9.60 10.53 -3.29
N GLY A 17 -9.02 10.55 -2.10
CA GLY A 17 -9.78 10.54 -0.86
C GLY A 17 -10.50 9.21 -0.57
N GLY A 18 -11.22 9.18 0.55
CA GLY A 18 -12.09 8.07 0.95
C GLY A 18 -11.63 7.33 2.21
N VAL A 19 -12.40 6.31 2.60
CA VAL A 19 -12.16 5.52 3.80
C VAL A 19 -12.07 4.04 3.45
N MET A 20 -10.93 3.44 3.80
CA MET A 20 -10.67 2.01 3.65
C MET A 20 -11.18 1.27 4.88
N ARG A 21 -12.26 0.48 4.75
CA ARG A 21 -12.87 -0.27 5.87
C ARG A 21 -13.60 -1.54 5.42
N ASP A 22 -13.97 -2.38 6.39
CA ASP A 22 -14.93 -3.50 6.29
C ASP A 22 -14.60 -4.69 5.38
N PHE A 23 -13.44 -4.73 4.71
CA PHE A 23 -12.98 -5.96 4.03
C PHE A 23 -12.13 -6.84 4.94
N LYS A 24 -12.12 -8.15 4.66
CA LYS A 24 -11.50 -9.16 5.55
C LYS A 24 -10.02 -8.91 5.83
N ALA A 25 -9.23 -8.47 4.85
CA ALA A 25 -7.83 -8.15 5.09
C ALA A 25 -7.66 -6.92 6.00
N TYR A 26 -8.52 -5.90 5.91
CA TYR A 26 -8.52 -4.77 6.84
C TYR A 26 -8.87 -5.20 8.26
N ASN A 27 -9.95 -5.97 8.42
CA ASN A 27 -10.40 -6.44 9.73
C ASN A 27 -9.36 -7.36 10.38
N ASN A 28 -8.70 -8.22 9.60
CA ASN A 28 -7.63 -9.08 10.11
C ASN A 28 -6.36 -8.28 10.43
N THR A 29 -6.12 -7.16 9.74
CA THR A 29 -5.06 -6.20 10.11
C THR A 29 -5.39 -5.52 11.43
N LEU A 30 -6.63 -5.05 11.63
CA LEU A 30 -7.06 -4.49 12.92
C LEU A 30 -6.94 -5.49 14.06
N ALA A 31 -7.35 -6.74 13.84
CA ALA A 31 -7.22 -7.79 14.84
C ALA A 31 -5.75 -8.01 15.22
N LEU A 32 -4.85 -8.08 14.24
CA LEU A 32 -3.41 -8.22 14.46
C LEU A 32 -2.82 -7.02 15.22
N ILE A 33 -3.24 -5.80 14.88
CA ILE A 33 -2.83 -4.57 15.58
C ILE A 33 -3.27 -4.62 17.05
N ASN A 34 -4.51 -5.05 17.30
CA ASN A 34 -5.07 -5.12 18.64
C ASN A 34 -4.43 -6.21 19.52
N THR A 35 -3.89 -7.28 18.92
CA THR A 35 -3.26 -8.37 19.68
C THR A 35 -1.76 -8.16 19.91
N LEU A 36 -1.09 -7.34 19.10
CA LEU A 36 0.35 -7.11 19.20
C LEU A 36 0.66 -5.68 19.67
N PRO A 37 1.13 -5.50 20.93
CA PRO A 37 1.49 -4.18 21.47
C PRO A 37 2.50 -3.41 20.62
N ALA A 38 3.43 -4.14 19.97
CA ALA A 38 4.42 -3.56 19.06
C ALA A 38 3.80 -2.81 17.85
N LEU A 39 2.53 -3.08 17.53
CA LEU A 39 1.80 -2.48 16.42
C LEU A 39 0.90 -1.31 16.85
N ALA A 40 0.85 -0.95 18.15
CA ALA A 40 -0.04 0.09 18.68
C ALA A 40 0.11 1.45 17.98
N THR A 41 1.31 1.73 17.43
CA THR A 41 1.56 2.96 16.65
C THR A 41 0.71 3.10 15.39
N LEU A 42 0.09 2.01 14.92
CA LEU A 42 -0.84 2.02 13.79
C LEU A 42 -2.26 2.49 14.18
N GLN A 43 -2.64 2.50 15.45
CA GLN A 43 -4.05 2.73 15.86
C GLN A 43 -4.49 4.20 15.84
N SER A 44 -3.65 5.14 16.26
CA SER A 44 -4.08 6.53 16.50
C SER A 44 -3.34 7.56 15.65
N PRO A 45 -4.04 8.39 14.84
CA PRO A 45 -5.39 8.24 14.26
C PRO A 45 -5.40 7.37 12.98
N GLY A 46 -4.74 6.22 13.01
CA GLY A 46 -4.49 5.38 11.85
C GLY A 46 -5.60 4.38 11.56
N PHE A 47 -5.27 3.10 11.73
CA PHE A 47 -6.18 1.99 11.54
C PHE A 47 -7.13 1.90 12.73
N SER A 48 -8.42 2.08 12.47
CA SER A 48 -9.46 1.96 13.48
C SER A 48 -10.70 1.24 12.93
N LYS A 49 -11.70 1.00 13.78
CA LYS A 49 -12.98 0.40 13.34
C LYS A 49 -13.73 1.31 12.37
N GLU A 50 -13.54 2.62 12.47
CA GLU A 50 -14.13 3.63 11.58
C GLU A 50 -13.50 3.58 10.18
N GLY A 51 -12.30 3.02 10.06
CA GLY A 51 -11.57 2.85 8.80
C GLY A 51 -10.27 3.64 8.74
N PHE A 52 -9.44 3.32 7.75
CA PHE A 52 -8.23 4.08 7.45
C PHE A 52 -8.55 5.16 6.40
N THR A 53 -8.39 6.43 6.78
CA THR A 53 -8.65 7.56 5.87
C THR A 53 -7.53 7.69 4.85
N ILE A 54 -7.89 7.58 3.57
CA ILE A 54 -7.01 7.79 2.42
C ILE A 54 -7.09 9.26 2.00
N LYS A 55 -5.94 9.88 1.76
CA LYS A 55 -5.85 11.18 1.08
C LYS A 55 -5.70 10.99 -0.43
N GLU A 56 -4.73 10.18 -0.80
CA GLU A 56 -4.42 9.86 -2.19
C GLU A 56 -3.79 8.47 -2.27
N GLY A 57 -3.94 7.81 -3.40
CA GLY A 57 -3.31 6.52 -3.64
C GLY A 57 -3.23 6.17 -5.11
N VAL A 58 -2.26 5.34 -5.45
CA VAL A 58 -2.05 4.80 -6.78
C VAL A 58 -1.67 3.33 -6.69
N VAL A 59 -2.32 2.51 -7.50
CA VAL A 59 -1.95 1.10 -7.66
C VAL A 59 -1.62 0.87 -9.14
N GLU A 60 -0.37 0.53 -9.43
CA GLU A 60 0.03 0.09 -10.78
C GLU A 60 -0.03 -1.43 -10.84
N TYR A 61 -0.68 -1.95 -11.89
CA TYR A 61 -0.87 -3.37 -12.04
C TYR A 61 -0.69 -3.83 -13.48
N ARG A 62 -0.37 -5.12 -13.61
CA ARG A 62 -0.34 -5.83 -14.88
C ARG A 62 -1.20 -7.07 -14.77
N GLN A 63 -2.09 -7.27 -15.72
CA GLN A 63 -2.87 -8.48 -15.83
C GLN A 63 -2.30 -9.37 -16.92
N GLN A 64 -1.99 -10.61 -16.56
CA GLN A 64 -1.54 -11.67 -17.44
C GLN A 64 -2.47 -12.87 -17.25
N LYS A 65 -3.41 -13.08 -18.17
CA LYS A 65 -4.42 -14.13 -18.08
C LYS A 65 -5.18 -14.04 -16.74
N GLU A 66 -5.01 -15.04 -15.87
CA GLU A 66 -5.67 -15.17 -14.57
C GLU A 66 -4.83 -14.63 -13.40
N ARG A 67 -3.75 -13.88 -13.68
CA ARG A 67 -2.91 -13.25 -12.65
C ARG A 67 -2.93 -11.74 -12.79
N ILE A 68 -3.20 -11.06 -11.69
CA ILE A 68 -3.01 -9.61 -11.57
C ILE A 68 -1.78 -9.39 -10.71
N LEU A 69 -0.71 -8.88 -11.31
CA LEU A 69 0.50 -8.45 -10.63
C LEU A 69 0.28 -7.00 -10.17
N LEU A 70 0.38 -6.75 -8.87
CA LEU A 70 0.40 -5.42 -8.29
C LEU A 70 1.85 -4.98 -8.19
N ASP A 71 2.37 -4.34 -9.24
CA ASP A 71 3.77 -3.91 -9.31
C ASP A 71 4.08 -2.85 -8.26
N SER A 72 3.11 -1.96 -8.00
CA SER A 72 3.19 -1.03 -6.88
C SER A 72 1.82 -0.72 -6.28
N ILE A 73 1.80 -0.60 -4.96
CA ILE A 73 0.71 -0.05 -4.17
C ILE A 73 1.31 1.14 -3.43
N TYR A 74 0.70 2.32 -3.58
CA TYR A 74 1.02 3.51 -2.81
C TYR A 74 -0.27 4.09 -2.28
N ILE A 75 -0.40 4.24 -0.97
CA ILE A 75 -1.56 4.87 -0.33
C ILE A 75 -1.06 5.78 0.77
N LYS A 76 -1.38 7.07 0.65
CA LYS A 76 -1.07 8.07 1.66
C LYS A 76 -2.33 8.39 2.44
N GLY A 77 -2.29 8.14 3.75
CA GLY A 77 -3.34 8.53 4.67
C GLY A 77 -2.99 9.77 5.48
N GLY A 78 -3.84 10.08 6.46
CA GLY A 78 -3.57 11.15 7.42
C GLY A 78 -2.36 10.89 8.31
N THR A 79 -2.09 9.62 8.62
CA THR A 79 -1.31 9.20 9.79
C THR A 79 -0.33 8.07 9.49
N ALA A 80 -0.49 7.42 8.34
CA ALA A 80 0.44 6.44 7.82
C ALA A 80 0.52 6.53 6.29
N THR A 81 1.66 6.11 5.76
CA THR A 81 1.86 5.84 4.33
C THR A 81 2.05 4.34 4.16
N ILE A 82 1.31 3.75 3.23
CA ILE A 82 1.35 2.34 2.88
C ILE A 82 2.00 2.22 1.52
N VAL A 83 3.04 1.40 1.43
CA VAL A 83 3.65 0.99 0.16
C VAL A 83 3.67 -0.52 0.05
N GLY A 84 3.61 -1.07 -1.16
CA GLY A 84 3.64 -2.51 -1.30
C GLY A 84 3.67 -3.02 -2.72
N LYS A 85 3.64 -4.34 -2.83
CA LYS A 85 3.53 -5.10 -4.08
C LYS A 85 2.84 -6.43 -3.80
N GLY A 86 2.43 -7.12 -4.85
CA GLY A 86 1.83 -8.43 -4.69
C GLY A 86 1.28 -8.99 -5.97
N TYR A 87 0.44 -10.01 -5.82
CA TYR A 87 -0.36 -10.53 -6.91
C TYR A 87 -1.66 -11.14 -6.41
N LEU A 88 -2.63 -11.20 -7.31
CA LEU A 88 -3.84 -11.98 -7.19
C LEU A 88 -3.83 -13.09 -8.22
N ASN A 89 -4.25 -14.28 -7.83
CA ASN A 89 -4.54 -15.38 -8.74
C ASN A 89 -6.06 -15.53 -8.83
N LEU A 90 -6.64 -15.12 -9.96
CA LEU A 90 -8.07 -15.10 -10.20
C LEU A 90 -8.65 -16.51 -10.31
N LYS A 91 -7.89 -17.48 -10.85
CA LYS A 91 -8.32 -18.88 -10.93
C LYS A 91 -8.37 -19.56 -9.57
N LYS A 92 -7.31 -19.39 -8.78
CA LYS A 92 -7.21 -19.96 -7.42
C LYS A 92 -7.95 -19.12 -6.38
N GLN A 93 -8.41 -17.92 -6.73
CA GLN A 93 -9.00 -16.94 -5.83
C GLN A 93 -8.10 -16.66 -4.62
N THR A 94 -6.78 -16.51 -4.86
CA THR A 94 -5.79 -16.24 -3.82
C THR A 94 -5.14 -14.87 -3.96
N ILE A 95 -4.68 -14.35 -2.82
CA ILE A 95 -4.06 -13.04 -2.69
C ILE A 95 -2.72 -13.18 -1.99
N HIS A 96 -1.69 -12.53 -2.54
CA HIS A 96 -0.36 -12.45 -1.97
C HIS A 96 0.11 -11.00 -2.04
N ILE A 97 0.01 -10.25 -0.94
CA ILE A 97 0.42 -8.85 -0.87
C ILE A 97 1.42 -8.66 0.26
N ASP A 98 2.50 -7.93 -0.03
CA ASP A 98 3.49 -7.48 0.94
C ASP A 98 3.40 -5.96 1.05
N LEU A 99 3.15 -5.47 2.27
CA LEU A 99 2.98 -4.06 2.59
C LEU A 99 4.05 -3.60 3.59
N ALA A 100 4.64 -2.44 3.35
CA ALA A 100 5.37 -1.68 4.35
C ALA A 100 4.53 -0.46 4.73
N ILE A 101 4.24 -0.32 6.01
CA ILE A 101 3.45 0.78 6.57
C ILE A 101 4.37 1.64 7.42
N GLN A 102 4.57 2.88 6.98
CA GLN A 102 5.30 3.87 7.75
C GLN A 102 4.30 4.75 8.49
N THR A 103 4.39 4.78 9.82
CA THR A 103 3.59 5.68 10.63
C THR A 103 4.26 7.05 10.71
N ALA A 104 3.47 8.10 10.51
CA ALA A 104 3.91 9.44 10.83
C ALA A 104 3.93 9.56 12.35
N ARG A 105 5.08 9.36 13.00
CA ARG A 105 5.28 9.96 14.32
C ARG A 105 5.08 11.47 14.14
N LYS A 106 4.52 12.14 15.15
CA LYS A 106 4.48 13.61 15.23
C LYS A 106 5.94 14.13 15.19
N LEU A 107 6.53 14.19 14.00
CA LEU A 107 7.70 14.99 13.73
C LEU A 107 7.20 16.41 13.91
N GLY A 108 7.67 17.08 14.96
CA GLY A 108 7.51 18.52 15.07
C GLY A 108 7.94 19.13 13.74
N LYS A 109 7.10 20.03 13.21
CA LYS A 109 7.30 20.87 12.02
C LYS A 109 8.72 20.82 11.42
N ILE A 110 9.02 19.84 10.58
CA ILE A 110 10.15 19.89 9.67
C ILE A 110 9.60 19.53 8.30
N LEU A 111 9.20 20.58 7.57
CA LEU A 111 8.79 20.52 6.18
C LEU A 111 9.97 21.05 5.35
N GLY A 112 10.62 20.15 4.62
CA GLY A 112 11.59 20.51 3.58
C GLY A 112 11.52 19.46 2.48
N SER A 113 10.80 19.78 1.40
CA SER A 113 10.90 19.34 -0.02
C SER A 113 11.42 17.93 -0.43
N LEU A 114 11.56 16.95 0.46
CA LEU A 114 11.96 15.58 0.10
C LEU A 114 10.73 14.66 -0.04
N PRO A 115 10.66 13.81 -1.07
CA PRO A 115 9.54 12.88 -1.24
C PRO A 115 9.47 11.92 -0.05
N LEU A 116 8.30 11.84 0.61
CA LEU A 116 8.03 11.03 1.81
C LEU A 116 8.57 9.59 1.74
N VAL A 117 8.61 9.00 0.55
CA VAL A 117 9.12 7.63 0.35
C VAL A 117 10.63 7.51 0.53
N GLY A 118 11.40 8.56 0.24
CA GLY A 118 12.84 8.59 0.51
C GLY A 118 13.13 8.25 1.97
N TYR A 119 12.26 8.68 2.89
CA TYR A 119 12.38 8.35 4.32
C TYR A 119 12.05 6.89 4.64
N ILE A 120 11.06 6.29 3.98
CA ILE A 120 10.74 4.86 4.13
C ILE A 120 11.96 4.01 3.77
N ILE A 121 12.58 4.30 2.62
CA ILE A 121 13.66 3.48 2.07
C ILE A 121 15.00 3.74 2.78
N THR A 122 15.31 4.99 3.11
CA THR A 122 16.60 5.33 3.71
C THR A 122 16.66 5.05 5.21
N GLY A 123 15.51 4.87 5.88
CA GLY A 123 15.44 4.69 7.34
C GLY A 123 16.04 5.85 8.13
N LYS A 124 16.28 7.00 7.46
CA LYS A 124 16.95 8.18 8.03
C LYS A 124 16.09 8.93 9.03
N ASP A 125 14.80 8.61 9.11
CA ASP A 125 13.91 9.18 10.10
C ASP A 125 13.60 8.20 11.22
N LYS A 126 13.30 8.72 12.41
CA LYS A 126 12.83 7.97 13.60
C LYS A 126 11.43 7.35 13.39
N SER A 127 10.99 7.22 12.14
CA SER A 127 9.73 6.62 11.72
C SER A 127 9.77 5.11 11.90
N ILE A 128 8.69 4.54 12.43
CA ILE A 128 8.55 3.09 12.58
C ILE A 128 7.94 2.56 11.28
N THR A 129 8.64 1.61 10.64
CA THR A 129 8.13 0.91 9.47
C THR A 129 7.74 -0.50 9.85
N ILE A 130 6.49 -0.86 9.61
CA ILE A 130 5.91 -2.16 9.92
C ILE A 130 5.67 -2.91 8.61
N GLY A 131 6.24 -4.10 8.48
CA GLY A 131 5.96 -4.99 7.36
C GLY A 131 4.74 -5.87 7.65
N LEU A 132 3.82 -5.99 6.70
CA LEU A 132 2.70 -6.92 6.74
C LEU A 132 2.69 -7.82 5.50
N LYS A 133 2.35 -9.09 5.69
CA LYS A 133 2.08 -10.06 4.61
C LYS A 133 0.62 -10.45 4.67
N ILE A 134 -0.07 -10.29 3.55
CA ILE A 134 -1.44 -10.74 3.33
C ILE A 134 -1.38 -11.95 2.40
N ARG A 135 -1.89 -13.10 2.85
CA ARG A 135 -1.81 -14.38 2.14
C ARG A 135 -3.13 -15.15 2.25
N GLY A 136 -3.39 -16.10 1.37
CA GLY A 136 -4.55 -17.00 1.44
C GLY A 136 -5.61 -16.70 0.39
N SER A 137 -6.86 -17.09 0.64
CA SER A 137 -7.95 -16.83 -0.29
C SER A 137 -8.40 -15.36 -0.21
N ILE A 138 -8.92 -14.82 -1.31
CA ILE A 138 -9.45 -13.45 -1.37
C ILE A 138 -10.61 -13.28 -0.36
N LYS A 139 -11.39 -14.35 -0.12
CA LYS A 139 -12.51 -14.36 0.84
C LYS A 139 -12.07 -14.48 2.30
N GLN A 140 -10.92 -15.11 2.57
CA GLN A 140 -10.40 -15.36 3.91
C GLN A 140 -8.88 -15.17 3.97
N PRO A 141 -8.38 -13.93 3.75
CA PRO A 141 -6.95 -13.65 3.79
C PRO A 141 -6.43 -13.68 5.23
N LYS A 142 -5.23 -14.20 5.45
CA LYS A 142 -4.50 -14.10 6.72
C LYS A 142 -3.51 -12.93 6.65
N VAL A 143 -3.37 -12.19 7.74
CA VAL A 143 -2.45 -11.07 7.87
C VAL A 143 -1.41 -11.40 8.94
N GLN A 144 -0.14 -11.22 8.61
CA GLN A 144 1.00 -11.50 9.51
C GLN A 144 2.03 -10.37 9.42
N THR A 145 2.83 -10.20 10.45
CA THR A 145 3.97 -9.27 10.42
C THR A 145 5.12 -9.82 9.58
N SER A 146 5.98 -8.93 9.09
CA SER A 146 7.22 -9.31 8.39
C SER A 146 8.28 -8.21 8.45
N ALA A 147 9.49 -8.53 7.98
CA ALA A 147 10.55 -7.56 7.82
C ALA A 147 10.21 -6.58 6.68
N ALA A 148 9.98 -5.31 7.02
CA ALA A 148 9.68 -4.28 6.03
C ALA A 148 10.77 -4.11 4.96
N ARG A 149 12.05 -4.35 5.31
CA ARG A 149 13.20 -4.21 4.40
C ARG A 149 13.07 -5.06 3.12
N GLU A 150 12.45 -6.23 3.19
CA GLU A 150 12.22 -7.10 2.02
C GLU A 150 11.30 -6.44 0.97
N ILE A 151 10.40 -5.58 1.45
CA ILE A 151 9.32 -4.95 0.66
C ILE A 151 9.80 -3.65 0.02
N LEU A 152 10.68 -2.92 0.71
CA LEU A 152 11.17 -1.60 0.32
C LEU A 152 12.16 -1.56 -0.84
N SER A 153 12.48 -2.72 -1.43
CA SER A 153 13.20 -2.85 -2.70
C SER A 153 12.39 -2.36 -3.93
N LEU A 154 11.26 -1.67 -3.71
CA LEU A 154 10.42 -1.12 -4.77
C LEU A 154 11.21 -0.14 -5.65
N PRO A 155 11.02 -0.15 -6.98
CA PRO A 155 11.71 0.78 -7.86
C PRO A 155 11.34 2.23 -7.52
N LEU A 156 12.28 2.99 -6.98
CA LEU A 156 12.14 4.42 -6.65
C LEU A 156 11.53 5.25 -7.80
N LYS A 157 11.80 4.85 -9.05
CA LYS A 157 11.27 5.48 -10.27
C LYS A 157 9.75 5.45 -10.37
N ILE A 158 9.09 4.39 -9.90
CA ILE A 158 7.63 4.24 -9.96
C ILE A 158 6.96 5.23 -9.00
N ILE A 159 7.50 5.32 -7.79
CA ILE A 159 6.99 6.23 -6.75
C ILE A 159 7.24 7.68 -7.14
N LYS A 160 8.45 7.99 -7.64
CA LYS A 160 8.80 9.31 -8.15
C LYS A 160 7.82 9.74 -9.25
N ARG A 161 7.51 8.87 -10.21
CA ARG A 161 6.52 9.14 -11.27
C ARG A 161 5.12 9.38 -10.73
N THR A 162 4.69 8.64 -9.70
CA THR A 162 3.37 8.84 -9.07
C THR A 162 3.26 10.18 -8.35
N LEU A 163 4.30 10.59 -7.60
CA LEU A 163 4.32 11.87 -6.88
C LEU A 163 4.55 13.07 -7.79
N GLU A 164 5.30 12.91 -8.88
CA GLU A 164 5.55 13.93 -9.89
C GLU A 164 4.47 13.96 -10.98
N SER A 165 3.60 12.95 -11.05
CA SER A 165 2.46 12.94 -11.96
C SER A 165 1.53 14.06 -11.51
N PRO A 166 1.32 15.12 -12.32
CA PRO A 166 0.38 16.16 -11.96
C PRO A 166 -1.01 15.51 -11.93
N ALA A 167 -1.54 15.29 -10.72
CA ALA A 167 -2.92 14.88 -10.54
C ALA A 167 -3.91 16.01 -10.95
N HIS A 168 -3.40 17.16 -11.39
CA HIS A 168 -4.18 18.28 -11.93
C HIS A 168 -3.55 18.79 -13.23
N ILE A 169 -3.90 18.17 -14.35
CA ILE A 169 -4.07 18.87 -15.64
C ILE A 169 -5.45 18.51 -16.19
N ILE A 170 -6.49 18.64 -15.37
CA ILE A 170 -7.85 18.85 -15.87
C ILE A 170 -8.52 19.85 -14.91
N ASN A 171 -8.13 21.11 -15.05
CA ASN A 171 -9.09 22.20 -14.95
C ASN A 171 -8.61 23.26 -15.96
N ARG A 172 -9.45 23.49 -16.97
CA ARG A 172 -9.35 24.66 -17.85
C ARG A 172 -9.91 25.88 -17.13
#